data_AF-A4XXY6-F1
#
_entry.id   AF-A4XXY6-F1
#
_cell.length_a   1.000
_cell.length_b   1.000
_cell.length_c   1.000
_cell.angle_alpha   90.00
_cell.angle_beta   90.00
_cell.angle_gamma   90.00
#
_symmetry.space_group_name_H-M   'P 1'
#
loop_
_entity.id
_entity.type
_entity.pdbx_description
1 polymer ?
#
loop_
_entity_poly.entity_id
_entity_poly.type
_entity_poly.pdbx_seq_one_letter_code
_entity_poly.pdbx_strand_id
1 'polypeptide(L)'
;MHHASLVLTAAPPVPAWEELTEREGQTLALIGAGLSNKQIARELGISDGTVKIYVRSLLRKFRLSSRLELATRLHRRGASWRMSDEAALPPEGADEGVTAPIAPAAGLLDELPGLIYRGDNDRTWFMEYVSAGCLPLTGYPAEYLTRSPQHSFGSLILDEYADYIWYCVQCALLKREPYQLSYRIRCADGRIKNVWETGVGIYSSTGEVLGIEGAIFERHD
;
A
#
# COMPACT_ATOMS: atom_id res chain seq x y z
N MET A 1 -45.11 18.55 -10.29
CA MET A 1 -43.77 19.02 -10.69
C MET A 1 -42.96 19.26 -9.43
N HIS A 2 -41.86 18.54 -9.23
CA HIS A 2 -40.61 19.02 -8.60
C HIS A 2 -39.61 17.87 -8.71
N HIS A 3 -38.83 17.89 -9.81
CA HIS A 3 -37.66 17.03 -10.00
C HIS A 3 -36.57 17.50 -9.03
N ALA A 4 -36.16 16.64 -8.10
CA ALA A 4 -34.95 16.85 -7.33
C ALA A 4 -33.76 16.48 -8.21
N SER A 5 -33.10 17.51 -8.74
CA SER A 5 -31.87 17.39 -9.52
C SER A 5 -30.72 17.00 -8.57
N LEU A 6 -30.23 15.77 -8.68
CA LEU A 6 -29.00 15.35 -8.00
C LEU A 6 -27.82 16.04 -8.68
N VAL A 7 -27.26 17.04 -8.01
CA VAL A 7 -26.01 17.69 -8.39
C VAL A 7 -24.89 16.66 -8.18
N LEU A 8 -24.25 16.28 -9.27
CA LEU A 8 -23.01 15.50 -9.29
C LEU A 8 -21.91 16.37 -8.63
N THR A 9 -21.67 16.17 -7.33
CA THR A 9 -20.55 16.83 -6.65
C THR A 9 -19.23 16.30 -7.21
N ALA A 10 -18.57 17.13 -8.02
CA ALA A 10 -17.24 16.89 -8.54
C ALA A 10 -16.25 16.64 -7.39
N ALA A 11 -15.39 15.62 -7.54
CA ALA A 11 -14.31 15.34 -6.60
C ALA A 11 -13.44 16.60 -6.38
N PRO A 12 -13.05 16.93 -5.13
CA PRO A 12 -12.30 18.15 -4.85
C PRO A 12 -10.96 18.16 -5.58
N PRO A 13 -10.47 19.34 -6.01
CA PRO A 13 -9.23 19.47 -6.73
C PRO A 13 -8.06 18.96 -5.88
N VAL A 14 -7.12 18.29 -6.54
CA VAL A 14 -5.80 17.93 -6.00
C VAL A 14 -5.19 19.21 -5.40
N PRO A 15 -4.54 19.17 -4.22
CA PRO A 15 -3.82 20.34 -3.73
C PRO A 15 -2.87 20.85 -4.82
N ALA A 16 -2.83 22.17 -4.99
CA ALA A 16 -1.96 22.79 -5.97
C ALA A 16 -0.50 22.43 -5.63
N TRP A 17 0.32 22.26 -6.67
CA TRP A 17 1.77 21.98 -6.53
C TRP A 17 2.50 23.02 -5.68
N GLU A 18 1.86 24.18 -5.50
CA GLU A 18 2.26 25.33 -4.69
C GLU A 18 2.25 25.06 -3.17
N GLU A 19 1.63 23.98 -2.69
CA GLU A 19 1.64 23.60 -1.26
C GLU A 19 2.76 22.61 -0.89
N LEU A 20 3.57 22.18 -1.86
CA LEU A 20 4.70 21.30 -1.61
C LEU A 20 5.93 22.11 -1.21
N THR A 21 6.59 21.69 -0.14
CA THR A 21 7.95 22.15 0.15
C THR A 21 8.90 21.68 -0.95
N GLU A 22 10.02 22.38 -1.14
CA GLU A 22 11.03 22.02 -2.15
C GLU A 22 11.45 20.55 -2.05
N ARG A 23 11.66 20.04 -0.82
CA ARG A 23 12.04 18.66 -0.57
C ARG A 23 10.94 17.64 -0.87
N GLU A 24 9.68 17.99 -0.61
CA GLU A 24 8.54 17.17 -1.00
C GLU A 24 8.39 17.12 -2.53
N GLY A 25 8.58 18.25 -3.22
CA GLY A 25 8.56 18.31 -4.68
C GLY A 25 9.67 17.46 -5.33
N GLN A 26 10.90 17.58 -4.84
CA GLN A 26 12.04 16.75 -5.25
C GLN A 26 11.75 15.25 -5.03
N THR A 27 11.26 14.90 -3.84
CA THR A 27 10.89 13.51 -3.52
C THR A 27 9.79 12.99 -4.45
N LEU A 28 8.76 13.80 -4.70
CA LEU A 28 7.64 13.44 -5.57
C LEU A 28 8.08 13.19 -7.02
N ALA A 29 8.98 14.02 -7.56
CA ALA A 29 9.52 13.84 -8.91
C ALA A 29 10.27 12.51 -9.04
N LEU A 30 11.10 12.16 -8.05
CA LEU A 30 11.85 10.92 -8.06
C LEU A 30 10.97 9.68 -7.83
N ILE A 31 9.86 9.82 -7.09
CA ILE A 31 8.80 8.79 -7.03
C ILE A 31 8.17 8.60 -8.41
N GLY A 32 7.87 9.69 -9.12
CA GLY A 32 7.33 9.66 -10.49
C GLY A 32 8.26 8.98 -11.48
N ALA A 33 9.58 9.10 -11.28
CA ALA A 33 10.59 8.39 -12.05
C ALA A 33 10.81 6.93 -11.61
N GLY A 34 10.07 6.43 -10.62
CA GLY A 34 10.10 5.04 -10.18
C GLY A 34 11.29 4.68 -9.28
N LEU A 35 12.03 5.66 -8.74
CA LEU A 35 13.15 5.38 -7.83
C LEU A 35 12.64 4.80 -6.50
N SER A 36 13.48 4.02 -5.81
CA SER A 36 13.23 3.53 -4.45
C SER A 36 13.61 4.58 -3.38
N ASN A 37 13.17 4.41 -2.14
CA ASN A 37 13.52 5.34 -1.05
C ASN A 37 15.03 5.46 -0.82
N LYS A 38 15.79 4.36 -0.98
CA LYS A 38 17.25 4.35 -0.87
C LYS A 38 17.92 5.09 -2.03
N GLN A 39 17.38 4.96 -3.25
CA GLN A 39 17.86 5.71 -4.41
C GLN A 39 17.57 7.20 -4.28
N ILE A 40 16.36 7.56 -3.82
CA ILE A 40 15.98 8.94 -3.54
C ILE A 40 16.87 9.54 -2.44
N ALA A 41 17.18 8.76 -1.40
CA ALA A 41 18.05 9.19 -0.31
C ALA A 41 19.45 9.52 -0.83
N ARG A 42 19.99 8.67 -1.70
CA ARG A 42 21.28 8.89 -2.38
C ARG A 42 21.24 10.12 -3.29
N GLU A 43 20.16 10.30 -4.05
CA GLU A 43 20.00 11.41 -4.99
C GLU A 43 19.86 12.77 -4.27
N LEU A 44 19.14 12.79 -3.16
CA LEU A 44 18.86 14.01 -2.40
C LEU A 44 19.89 14.31 -1.29
N GLY A 45 20.86 13.41 -1.07
CA GLY A 45 21.87 13.55 -0.02
C GLY A 45 21.31 13.49 1.40
N ILE A 46 20.25 12.70 1.61
CA ILE A 46 19.55 12.55 2.90
C ILE A 46 19.46 11.08 3.31
N SER A 47 19.01 10.79 4.54
CA SER A 47 18.77 9.40 4.96
C SER A 47 17.49 8.82 4.35
N ASP A 48 17.44 7.49 4.23
CA ASP A 48 16.25 6.76 3.79
C ASP A 48 15.05 7.04 4.71
N GLY A 49 15.28 7.16 6.03
CA GLY A 49 14.28 7.57 7.00
C GLY A 49 13.67 8.95 6.69
N THR A 50 14.49 9.93 6.28
CA THR A 50 14.01 11.26 5.88
C THR A 50 13.18 11.20 4.59
N VAL A 51 13.55 10.35 3.63
CA VAL A 51 12.72 10.11 2.43
C VAL A 51 11.37 9.52 2.80
N LYS A 52 11.32 8.53 3.71
CA LYS A 52 10.07 7.93 4.19
C LYS A 52 9.15 8.99 4.82
N ILE A 53 9.69 9.97 5.54
CA ILE A 53 8.93 11.11 6.08
C ILE A 53 8.33 11.95 4.95
N TYR A 54 9.09 12.28 3.91
CA TYR A 54 8.59 13.05 2.77
C TYR A 54 7.52 12.29 1.99
N VAL A 55 7.71 11.00 1.72
CA VAL A 55 6.70 10.13 1.09
C VAL A 55 5.40 10.15 1.89
N ARG A 56 5.46 10.03 3.22
CA ARG A 56 4.29 10.06 4.11
C ARG A 56 3.58 11.42 4.09
N SER A 57 4.33 12.51 4.09
CA SER A 57 3.75 13.86 3.97
C SER A 57 3.04 14.05 2.64
N LEU A 58 3.64 13.57 1.55
CA LEU A 58 3.03 13.56 0.21
C LEU A 58 1.74 12.75 0.19
N LEU A 59 1.74 11.49 0.64
CA LEU A 59 0.54 10.65 0.68
C LEU A 59 -0.60 11.30 1.46
N ARG A 60 -0.31 11.90 2.62
CA ARG A 60 -1.29 12.65 3.42
C ARG A 60 -1.84 13.86 2.66
N LYS A 61 -0.98 14.66 2.02
CA LYS A 61 -1.39 15.84 1.23
C LYS A 61 -2.25 15.43 0.04
N PHE A 62 -1.88 14.37 -0.66
CA PHE A 62 -2.61 13.88 -1.83
C PHE A 62 -3.82 12.99 -1.49
N ARG A 63 -4.06 12.69 -0.20
CA ARG A 63 -5.09 11.78 0.28
C ARG A 63 -5.02 10.40 -0.40
N LEU A 64 -3.81 9.88 -0.54
CA LEU A 64 -3.54 8.58 -1.15
C LEU A 64 -3.04 7.61 -0.08
N SER A 65 -3.40 6.34 -0.25
CA SER A 65 -3.07 5.27 0.68
C SER A 65 -1.76 4.56 0.35
N SER A 66 -1.27 4.68 -0.89
CA SER A 66 -0.09 3.95 -1.33
C SER A 66 0.85 4.78 -2.22
N ARG A 67 2.15 4.48 -2.15
CA ARG A 67 3.15 5.03 -3.08
C ARG A 67 2.80 4.70 -4.53
N LEU A 68 2.20 3.53 -4.78
CA LEU A 68 1.79 3.14 -6.13
C LEU A 68 0.67 4.03 -6.67
N GLU A 69 -0.33 4.38 -5.85
CA GLU A 69 -1.32 5.39 -6.22
C GLU A 69 -0.67 6.73 -6.51
N LEU A 70 0.30 7.14 -5.69
CA LEU A 70 1.05 8.38 -5.89
C LEU A 70 1.82 8.38 -7.21
N ALA A 71 2.53 7.30 -7.53
CA ALA A 71 3.26 7.13 -8.79
C ALA A 71 2.32 7.09 -10.01
N THR A 72 1.19 6.38 -9.90
CA THR A 72 0.17 6.29 -10.96
C THR A 72 -0.48 7.64 -11.23
N ARG A 73 -0.74 8.42 -10.17
CA ARG A 73 -1.30 9.77 -10.28
C ARG A 73 -0.35 10.74 -10.97
N LEU A 74 0.97 10.58 -10.79
CA LEU A 74 1.98 11.37 -11.50
C LEU A 74 2.03 11.03 -13.00
N HIS A 75 1.89 9.75 -13.36
CA HIS A 75 1.87 9.32 -14.76
C HIS A 75 0.64 9.81 -15.54
N ARG A 76 -0.52 10.00 -14.86
CA ARG A 76 -1.73 10.59 -15.47
C ARG A 76 -1.58 12.06 -15.91
N ARG A 77 -0.48 12.75 -15.56
CA ARG A 77 -0.14 14.09 -16.08
C ARG A 77 0.89 14.09 -17.21
N GLY A 78 1.45 12.93 -17.58
CA GLY A 78 2.46 12.81 -18.65
C GLY A 78 1.90 12.49 -20.04
N ALA A 79 0.63 12.13 -20.16
CA ALA A 79 0.01 11.84 -21.46
C ALA A 79 -0.57 13.10 -22.12
N SER A 80 0.27 14.12 -22.32
CA SER A 80 0.06 15.05 -23.43
C SER A 80 0.85 14.53 -24.62
N TRP A 81 0.26 13.61 -25.38
CA TRP A 81 0.63 13.43 -26.78
C TRP A 81 -0.57 13.84 -27.63
N ARG A 82 -0.40 14.96 -28.33
CA ARG A 82 -1.23 15.36 -29.46
C ARG A 82 -0.97 14.38 -30.61
N MET A 83 -2.03 13.91 -31.25
CA MET A 83 -2.24 14.00 -32.70
C MET A 83 -3.75 13.93 -32.95
N SER A 84 -4.18 14.76 -33.88
CA SER A 84 -5.56 15.13 -34.18
C SER A 84 -6.28 14.11 -35.08
N ASP A 85 -7.60 14.30 -35.11
CA ASP A 85 -8.54 14.03 -36.20
C ASP A 85 -9.26 12.67 -36.30
N GLU A 86 -10.56 12.78 -35.99
CA GLU A 86 -11.72 12.23 -36.71
C GLU A 86 -11.81 10.71 -36.94
N ALA A 87 -12.76 10.06 -36.25
CA ALA A 87 -14.04 9.67 -36.86
C ALA A 87 -14.85 8.70 -35.99
N ALA A 88 -16.16 8.95 -36.00
CA ALA A 88 -17.27 8.02 -35.77
C ALA A 88 -17.60 7.58 -34.33
N LEU A 89 -18.70 8.15 -33.81
CA LEU A 89 -19.60 7.45 -32.90
C LEU A 89 -20.02 6.10 -33.52
N PRO A 90 -20.06 5.00 -32.76
CA PRO A 90 -20.85 3.84 -33.17
C PRO A 90 -22.34 4.07 -32.87
N PRO A 91 -23.23 3.46 -33.67
CA PRO A 91 -24.67 3.69 -33.60
C PRO A 91 -25.30 3.05 -32.36
N GLU A 92 -26.43 3.62 -31.96
CA GLU A 92 -27.34 3.12 -30.94
C GLU A 92 -27.76 1.67 -31.23
N GLY A 93 -27.68 0.83 -30.18
CA GLY A 93 -28.39 -0.45 -30.09
C GLY A 93 -27.56 -1.69 -30.40
N ALA A 94 -26.91 -2.24 -29.37
CA ALA A 94 -26.63 -3.68 -29.28
C ALA A 94 -26.36 -4.09 -27.82
N ASP A 95 -27.28 -4.91 -27.31
CA ASP A 95 -27.10 -6.00 -26.34
C ASP A 95 -26.58 -5.69 -24.92
N GLU A 96 -27.49 -5.81 -23.95
CA GLU A 96 -27.22 -5.80 -22.51
C GLU A 96 -26.47 -7.08 -22.09
N GLY A 97 -25.20 -7.17 -22.45
CA GLY A 97 -24.23 -7.97 -21.69
C GLY A 97 -23.71 -7.11 -20.55
N VAL A 98 -24.05 -7.43 -19.31
CA VAL A 98 -23.53 -6.74 -18.12
C VAL A 98 -22.01 -6.96 -18.06
N THR A 99 -21.24 -6.10 -18.72
CA THR A 99 -19.83 -5.90 -18.43
C THR A 99 -19.76 -5.01 -17.20
N ALA A 100 -19.83 -5.63 -16.02
CA ALA A 100 -19.41 -4.92 -14.81
C ALA A 100 -17.95 -4.47 -15.05
N PRO A 101 -17.62 -3.18 -14.87
CA PRO A 101 -16.23 -2.75 -14.97
C PRO A 101 -15.42 -3.57 -13.96
N ILE A 102 -14.34 -4.22 -14.43
CA ILE A 102 -13.38 -4.88 -13.55
C ILE A 102 -12.95 -3.81 -12.54
N ALA A 103 -13.33 -3.99 -11.28
CA ALA A 103 -12.99 -3.04 -10.22
C ALA A 103 -11.46 -2.89 -10.17
N PRO A 104 -10.95 -1.67 -9.92
CA PRO A 104 -9.51 -1.48 -9.78
C PRO A 104 -8.97 -2.43 -8.69
N ALA A 105 -7.82 -3.06 -8.95
CA ALA A 105 -7.24 -4.12 -8.11
C ALA A 105 -7.08 -3.74 -6.61
N ALA A 106 -7.09 -2.46 -6.29
CA ALA A 106 -7.07 -1.94 -4.92
C ALA A 106 -8.27 -2.42 -4.08
N GLY A 107 -9.49 -2.49 -4.65
CA GLY A 107 -10.66 -2.97 -3.92
C GLY A 107 -10.68 -4.50 -3.74
N LEU A 108 -10.09 -5.24 -4.68
CA LEU A 108 -10.06 -6.70 -4.64
C LEU A 108 -9.30 -7.24 -3.42
N LEU A 109 -8.18 -6.61 -3.06
CA LEU A 109 -7.37 -7.04 -1.92
C LEU A 109 -8.06 -6.79 -0.58
N ASP A 110 -8.92 -5.78 -0.51
CA ASP A 110 -9.72 -5.46 0.68
C ASP A 110 -10.89 -6.43 0.88
N GLU A 111 -11.33 -7.10 -0.19
CA GLU A 111 -12.37 -8.12 -0.15
C GLU A 111 -11.84 -9.52 0.21
N LEU A 112 -10.52 -9.74 0.15
CA LEU A 112 -9.92 -11.02 0.50
C LEU A 112 -9.99 -11.29 2.01
N PRO A 113 -10.30 -12.53 2.43
CA PRO A 113 -10.24 -12.89 3.84
C PRO A 113 -8.80 -12.79 4.34
N GLY A 114 -8.63 -12.37 5.59
CA GLY A 114 -7.32 -12.21 6.22
C GLY A 114 -6.68 -10.84 5.99
N LEU A 115 -5.56 -10.62 6.66
CA LEU A 115 -4.78 -9.39 6.55
C LEU A 115 -3.77 -9.59 5.42
N ILE A 116 -3.97 -8.90 4.31
CA ILE A 116 -2.99 -8.81 3.22
C ILE A 116 -2.10 -7.61 3.48
N TYR A 117 -0.79 -7.76 3.31
CA TYR A 117 0.14 -6.69 3.63
C TYR A 117 1.29 -6.58 2.63
N ARG A 118 1.87 -5.38 2.63
CA ARG A 118 3.22 -5.11 2.15
C ARG A 118 3.91 -4.22 3.18
N GLY A 119 5.15 -4.54 3.52
CA GLY A 119 5.88 -3.83 4.57
C GLY A 119 7.39 -3.89 4.45
N ASP A 120 8.04 -3.14 5.33
CA ASP A 120 9.48 -3.13 5.48
C ASP A 120 9.96 -4.44 6.12
N ASN A 121 11.13 -4.93 5.71
CA ASN A 121 11.84 -6.01 6.40
C ASN A 121 12.65 -5.43 7.58
N ASP A 122 11.96 -5.03 8.63
CA ASP A 122 12.55 -4.60 9.89
C ASP A 122 11.83 -5.23 11.10
N ARG A 123 12.39 -5.07 12.30
CA ARG A 123 11.82 -5.70 13.50
C ARG A 123 10.49 -5.09 13.96
N THR A 124 10.15 -3.91 13.47
CA THR A 124 8.87 -3.27 13.76
C THR A 124 7.76 -3.82 12.87
N TRP A 125 8.11 -4.37 11.70
CA TRP A 125 7.15 -4.81 10.68
C TRP A 125 6.22 -3.67 10.28
N PHE A 126 6.82 -2.50 9.99
CA PHE A 126 6.06 -1.35 9.52
C PHE A 126 5.44 -1.65 8.16
N MET A 127 4.11 -1.57 8.07
CA MET A 127 3.37 -1.89 6.86
C MET A 127 3.13 -0.63 6.01
N GLU A 128 3.49 -0.71 4.73
CA GLU A 128 3.16 0.31 3.72
C GLU A 128 1.71 0.15 3.26
N TYR A 129 1.24 -1.09 3.15
CA TYR A 129 -0.13 -1.43 2.78
C TYR A 129 -0.65 -2.52 3.71
N VAL A 130 -1.92 -2.38 4.08
CA VAL A 130 -2.69 -3.36 4.85
C VAL A 130 -4.11 -3.38 4.31
N SER A 131 -4.65 -4.56 4.00
CA SER A 131 -6.03 -4.68 3.54
C SER A 131 -7.05 -4.49 4.66
N ALA A 132 -8.28 -4.13 4.29
CA ALA A 132 -9.39 -3.98 5.24
C ALA A 132 -9.69 -5.26 6.07
N GLY A 133 -9.31 -6.44 5.56
CA GLY A 133 -9.40 -7.72 6.27
C GLY A 133 -8.59 -7.80 7.57
N CYS A 134 -7.74 -6.81 7.88
CA CYS A 134 -7.05 -6.72 9.16
C CYS A 134 -7.99 -6.47 10.35
N LEU A 135 -9.13 -5.78 10.14
CA LEU A 135 -10.04 -5.38 11.21
C LEU A 135 -10.67 -6.58 11.93
N PRO A 136 -11.29 -7.56 11.25
CA PRO A 136 -11.82 -8.75 11.92
C PRO A 136 -10.72 -9.61 12.56
N LEU A 137 -9.50 -9.61 12.01
CA LEU A 137 -8.38 -10.37 12.54
C LEU A 137 -7.83 -9.76 13.83
N THR A 138 -7.51 -8.46 13.82
CA THR A 138 -6.73 -7.78 14.86
C THR A 138 -7.54 -6.86 15.78
N GLY A 139 -8.74 -6.46 15.36
CA GLY A 139 -9.53 -5.41 16.00
C GLY A 139 -9.05 -3.98 15.68
N TYR A 140 -7.99 -3.82 14.89
CA TYR A 140 -7.46 -2.52 14.46
C TYR A 140 -7.75 -2.26 12.97
N PRO A 141 -8.12 -1.03 12.59
CA PRO A 141 -8.25 -0.66 11.18
C PRO A 141 -6.88 -0.59 10.50
N ALA A 142 -6.83 -0.73 9.17
CA ALA A 142 -5.59 -0.67 8.39
C ALA A 142 -4.79 0.61 8.64
N GLU A 143 -5.48 1.73 8.85
CA GLU A 143 -4.89 3.01 9.21
C GLU A 143 -4.08 2.97 10.51
N TYR A 144 -4.49 2.15 11.48
CA TYR A 144 -3.73 1.98 12.72
C TYR A 144 -2.36 1.38 12.41
N LEU A 145 -2.34 0.33 11.59
CA LEU A 145 -1.14 -0.46 11.25
C LEU A 145 -0.18 0.23 10.27
N THR A 146 -0.64 1.27 9.57
CA THR A 146 0.13 2.00 8.54
C THR A 146 0.55 3.42 8.97
N ARG A 147 -0.10 4.00 9.99
CA ARG A 147 0.08 5.42 10.34
C ARG A 147 1.43 5.73 10.99
N SER A 148 1.96 4.84 11.83
CA SER A 148 3.20 5.08 12.57
C SER A 148 3.96 3.81 12.94
N PRO A 149 5.30 3.83 13.03
CA PRO A 149 6.09 2.69 13.52
C PRO A 149 5.71 2.22 14.93
N GLN A 150 5.17 3.11 15.77
CA GLN A 150 4.68 2.76 17.11
C GLN A 150 3.37 1.96 17.08
N HIS A 151 2.63 2.00 15.97
CA HIS A 151 1.40 1.24 15.75
C HIS A 151 1.65 0.20 14.64
N SER A 152 2.80 -0.45 14.65
CA SER A 152 3.14 -1.45 13.64
C SER A 152 2.58 -2.82 14.03
N PHE A 153 2.49 -3.73 13.06
CA PHE A 153 2.03 -5.09 13.33
C PHE A 153 2.92 -5.83 14.34
N GLY A 154 4.22 -5.50 14.40
CA GLY A 154 5.13 -6.04 15.40
C GLY A 154 4.70 -5.83 16.84
N SER A 155 3.95 -4.76 17.14
CA SER A 155 3.41 -4.52 18.49
C SER A 155 2.30 -5.50 18.90
N LEU A 156 1.67 -6.18 17.94
CA LEU A 156 0.63 -7.17 18.19
C LEU A 156 1.21 -8.56 18.43
N ILE A 157 2.41 -8.84 17.91
CA ILE A 157 3.10 -10.12 18.06
C ILE A 157 3.47 -10.31 19.54
N LEU A 158 3.17 -11.48 20.12
CA LEU A 158 3.63 -11.76 21.49
C LEU A 158 5.16 -11.90 21.51
N ASP A 159 5.80 -11.33 22.53
CA ASP A 159 7.27 -11.24 22.64
C ASP A 159 8.00 -12.58 22.42
N GLU A 160 7.43 -13.69 22.87
CA GLU A 160 7.99 -15.04 22.68
C GLU A 160 8.16 -15.48 21.22
N TYR A 161 7.42 -14.86 20.28
CA TYR A 161 7.51 -15.15 18.85
C TYR A 161 8.38 -14.14 18.08
N ALA A 162 8.73 -13.00 18.67
CA ALA A 162 9.39 -11.92 17.94
C ALA A 162 10.74 -12.36 17.32
N ASP A 163 11.56 -13.07 18.09
CA ASP A 163 12.85 -13.60 17.61
C ASP A 163 12.68 -14.75 16.61
N TYR A 164 11.73 -15.64 16.86
CA TYR A 164 11.40 -16.76 15.97
C TYR A 164 10.99 -16.25 14.58
N ILE A 165 10.05 -15.32 14.53
CA ILE A 165 9.55 -14.72 13.28
C ILE A 165 10.68 -14.04 12.53
N TRP A 166 11.45 -13.18 13.21
CA TRP A 166 12.59 -12.51 12.60
C TRP A 166 13.56 -13.49 11.96
N TYR A 167 13.97 -14.53 12.69
CA TYR A 167 14.90 -15.55 12.21
C TYR A 167 14.35 -16.29 10.99
N CYS A 168 13.11 -16.79 11.05
CA CYS A 168 12.50 -17.54 9.95
C CYS A 168 12.35 -16.69 8.69
N VAL A 169 11.93 -15.43 8.82
CA VAL A 169 11.84 -14.50 7.69
C VAL A 169 13.23 -14.26 7.09
N GLN A 170 14.26 -13.98 7.88
CA GLN A 170 15.61 -13.78 7.32
C GLN A 170 16.14 -15.02 6.60
N CYS A 171 15.91 -16.22 7.15
CA CYS A 171 16.30 -17.47 6.49
C CYS A 171 15.59 -17.67 5.14
N ALA A 172 14.28 -17.41 5.08
CA ALA A 172 13.50 -17.52 3.85
C ALA A 172 13.94 -16.48 2.81
N LEU A 173 14.18 -15.24 3.24
CA LEU A 173 14.66 -14.17 2.37
C LEU A 173 16.03 -14.47 1.76
N LEU A 174 16.95 -15.06 2.55
CA LEU A 174 18.27 -15.48 2.08
C LEU A 174 18.17 -16.59 1.03
N LYS A 175 17.26 -17.55 1.24
CA LYS A 175 17.01 -18.67 0.31
C LYS A 175 16.15 -18.28 -0.89
N ARG A 176 15.50 -17.11 -0.85
CA ARG A 176 14.49 -16.65 -1.82
C ARG A 176 13.31 -17.60 -1.93
N GLU A 177 12.88 -18.11 -0.79
CA GLU A 177 11.73 -19.01 -0.66
C GLU A 177 10.59 -18.30 0.08
N PRO A 178 9.33 -18.68 -0.15
CA PRO A 178 8.23 -18.24 0.71
C PRO A 178 8.46 -18.70 2.15
N TYR A 179 8.18 -17.84 3.12
CA TYR A 179 8.06 -18.26 4.52
C TYR A 179 6.61 -18.63 4.83
N GLN A 180 6.48 -19.55 5.79
CA GLN A 180 5.22 -19.92 6.40
C GLN A 180 5.41 -19.96 7.91
N LEU A 181 4.59 -19.21 8.64
CA LEU A 181 4.75 -19.03 10.08
C LEU A 181 3.44 -19.36 10.79
N SER A 182 3.55 -19.78 12.05
CA SER A 182 2.42 -19.90 12.95
C SER A 182 2.82 -19.31 14.29
N TYR A 183 2.04 -18.35 14.77
CA TYR A 183 2.34 -17.60 16.00
C TYR A 183 1.04 -17.01 16.56
N ARG A 184 1.17 -16.24 17.64
CA ARG A 184 0.05 -15.60 18.31
C ARG A 184 0.17 -14.09 18.33
N ILE A 185 -0.97 -13.43 18.18
CA ILE A 185 -1.10 -11.97 18.27
C ILE A 185 -2.07 -11.58 19.38
N ARG A 186 -1.85 -10.40 19.98
CA ARG A 186 -2.78 -9.73 20.88
C ARG A 186 -3.61 -8.72 20.11
N CYS A 187 -4.93 -8.87 20.16
CA CYS A 187 -5.89 -8.01 19.47
C CYS A 187 -6.21 -6.76 20.29
N ALA A 188 -6.91 -5.80 19.67
CA ALA A 188 -7.31 -4.54 20.30
C ALA A 188 -8.16 -4.72 21.58
N ASP A 189 -8.95 -5.79 21.64
CA ASP A 189 -9.76 -6.16 22.81
C ASP A 189 -9.00 -6.99 23.86
N GLY A 190 -7.69 -7.20 23.65
CA GLY A 190 -6.82 -7.98 24.53
C GLY A 190 -6.87 -9.49 24.29
N ARG A 191 -7.77 -10.01 23.44
CA ARG A 191 -7.81 -11.44 23.10
C ARG A 191 -6.54 -11.85 22.36
N ILE A 192 -6.13 -13.10 22.58
CA ILE A 192 -5.02 -13.72 21.87
C ILE A 192 -5.58 -14.65 20.81
N LYS A 193 -5.09 -14.51 19.56
CA LYS A 193 -5.48 -15.36 18.43
C LYS A 193 -4.28 -16.10 17.87
N ASN A 194 -4.51 -17.34 17.44
CA ASN A 194 -3.57 -18.10 16.63
C ASN A 194 -3.67 -17.60 15.19
N VAL A 195 -2.53 -17.31 14.58
CA VAL A 195 -2.46 -16.89 13.18
C VAL A 195 -1.49 -17.75 12.39
N TRP A 196 -1.82 -17.95 11.13
CA TRP A 196 -0.92 -18.50 10.13
C TRP A 196 -0.60 -17.42 9.12
N GLU A 197 0.67 -17.30 8.76
CA GLU A 197 1.17 -16.29 7.83
C GLU A 197 1.94 -16.97 6.71
N THR A 198 1.78 -16.45 5.49
CA THR A 198 2.68 -16.75 4.37
C THR A 198 3.09 -15.47 3.68
N GLY A 199 4.35 -15.40 3.28
CA GLY A 199 4.86 -14.24 2.57
C GLY A 199 6.16 -14.51 1.83
N VAL A 200 6.57 -13.51 1.06
CA VAL A 200 7.74 -13.54 0.20
C VAL A 200 8.54 -12.24 0.34
N GLY A 201 9.80 -12.30 -0.05
CA GLY A 201 10.64 -11.12 -0.19
C GLY A 201 10.35 -10.36 -1.48
N ILE A 202 10.42 -9.04 -1.40
CA ILE A 202 10.48 -8.14 -2.56
C ILE A 202 11.95 -7.81 -2.76
N TYR A 203 12.46 -7.97 -3.98
CA TYR A 203 13.88 -7.80 -4.27
C TYR A 203 14.12 -6.76 -5.35
N SER A 204 15.25 -6.05 -5.27
CA SER A 204 15.74 -5.22 -6.36
C SER A 204 16.28 -6.08 -7.51
N SER A 205 16.55 -5.45 -8.66
CA SER A 205 17.26 -6.09 -9.76
C SER A 205 18.68 -6.57 -9.38
N THR A 206 19.28 -5.97 -8.35
CA THR A 206 20.59 -6.35 -7.81
C THR A 206 20.49 -7.43 -6.72
N GLY A 207 19.28 -7.89 -6.38
CA GLY A 207 19.05 -8.93 -5.38
C GLY A 207 19.02 -8.46 -3.93
N GLU A 208 19.03 -7.14 -3.67
CA GLU A 208 18.82 -6.60 -2.32
C GLU A 208 17.36 -6.78 -1.90
N VAL A 209 17.11 -7.08 -0.62
CA VAL A 209 15.75 -7.11 -0.07
C VAL A 209 15.22 -5.68 0.06
N LEU A 210 14.12 -5.39 -0.63
CA LEU A 210 13.40 -4.11 -0.59
C LEU A 210 12.26 -4.10 0.43
N GLY A 211 11.72 -5.28 0.77
CA GLY A 211 10.61 -5.42 1.71
C GLY A 211 10.04 -6.83 1.68
N ILE A 212 8.86 -6.98 2.27
CA ILE A 212 8.09 -8.22 2.29
C ILE A 212 6.63 -7.96 1.92
N GLU A 213 5.98 -8.96 1.38
CA GLU A 213 4.53 -8.99 1.18
C GLU A 213 3.98 -10.38 1.48
N GLY A 214 2.72 -10.43 1.90
CA GLY A 214 2.13 -11.67 2.33
C GLY A 214 0.70 -11.51 2.83
N ALA A 215 0.24 -12.56 3.48
CA ALA A 215 -1.09 -12.67 4.02
C ALA A 215 -1.07 -13.37 5.38
N ILE A 216 -1.89 -12.88 6.30
CA ILE A 216 -2.05 -13.41 7.66
C ILE A 216 -3.52 -13.80 7.86
N PHE A 217 -3.74 -15.02 8.30
CA PHE A 217 -5.07 -15.59 8.51
C PHE A 217 -5.24 -16.04 9.96
N GLU A 218 -6.45 -15.89 10.50
CA GLU A 218 -6.80 -16.53 11.76
C GLU A 218 -6.81 -18.04 11.56
N ARG A 219 -6.19 -18.77 12.48
CA ARG A 219 -6.22 -20.22 12.50
C ARG A 219 -7.18 -20.66 13.60
N HIS A 220 -8.24 -21.35 13.18
CA HIS A 220 -9.11 -22.08 14.09
C HIS A 220 -8.55 -23.50 14.20
N ASP A 221 -8.26 -23.93 15.43
CA ASP A 221 -7.79 -25.29 15.72
C ASP A 221 -8.92 -26.33 15.51
#